data_AF-A0A1M7IIL3-F1
#
_entry.id   AF-A0A1M7IIL3-F1
#
_cell.length_a   1.000
_cell.length_b   1.000
_cell.length_c   1.000
_cell.angle_alpha   90.00
_cell.angle_beta   90.00
_cell.angle_gamma   90.00
#
_symmetry.space_group_name_H-M   'P 1'
#
loop_
_entity.id
_entity.type
_entity.pdbx_description
1 polymer ?
#
loop_
_entity_poly.entity_id
_entity_poly.type
_entity_poly.pdbx_seq_one_letter_code
_entity_poly.pdbx_strand_id
1 'polypeptide(L)'
;MELNHYIQSGIIESYVLGIATTSEMDELQQMRRLYPSLNAEVMAVERRMEKTALAEAVLPSPHLKQRIFQHINWRDKIPPDDKSRYTFINIHSKDEQHITVHKWWRLFFIITFILSKICLFFAIYFFLKYQQSRERKTELQSSHTEQVRSPK
;
A
#
# COMPACT_ATOMS: atom_id res chain seq x y z
N MET A 1 -3.93 -43.53 17.70
CA MET A 1 -2.62 -42.87 17.88
C MET A 1 -2.83 -41.56 18.61
N GLU A 2 -1.89 -41.17 19.46
CA GLU A 2 -1.85 -39.85 20.08
C GLU A 2 -1.52 -38.79 19.00
N LEU A 3 -2.26 -37.68 18.98
CA LEU A 3 -2.08 -36.61 17.97
C LEU A 3 -0.65 -36.06 17.93
N ASN A 4 0.00 -35.94 19.09
CA ASN A 4 1.38 -35.47 19.19
C ASN A 4 2.39 -36.43 18.52
N HIS A 5 2.14 -37.74 18.60
CA HIS A 5 2.99 -38.73 17.95
C HIS A 5 2.85 -38.67 16.43
N TYR A 6 1.64 -38.41 15.94
CA TYR A 6 1.38 -38.19 14.52
C TYR A 6 2.08 -36.93 14.00
N ILE A 7 2.05 -35.83 14.75
CA ILE A 7 2.78 -34.61 14.38
C ILE A 7 4.30 -34.85 14.31
N GLN A 8 4.84 -35.67 15.22
CA GLN A 8 6.27 -36.01 15.24
C GLN A 8 6.69 -37.05 14.20
N SER A 9 5.75 -37.66 13.47
CA SER A 9 6.03 -38.73 12.51
C SER A 9 6.73 -38.26 11.24
N GLY A 10 6.70 -36.96 10.93
CA GLY A 10 7.27 -36.40 9.70
C GLY A 10 6.34 -36.45 8.49
N ILE A 11 5.11 -36.99 8.62
CA ILE A 11 4.16 -37.11 7.51
C ILE A 11 3.74 -35.73 6.98
N ILE A 12 3.60 -34.74 7.87
CA ILE A 12 3.20 -33.37 7.50
C ILE A 12 4.29 -32.71 6.64
N GLU A 13 5.55 -32.87 7.02
CA GLU A 13 6.71 -32.34 6.31
C GLU A 13 6.84 -32.98 4.93
N SER A 14 6.72 -34.31 4.84
CA SER A 14 6.70 -35.04 3.57
C SER A 14 5.55 -34.59 2.66
N TYR A 15 4.38 -34.31 3.25
CA TYR A 15 3.22 -33.80 2.52
C TYR A 15 3.47 -32.39 1.97
N VAL A 16 3.97 -31.46 2.80
CA VAL A 16 4.25 -30.08 2.38
C VAL A 16 5.33 -30.03 1.30
N LEU A 17 6.33 -30.92 1.35
CA LEU A 17 7.36 -31.07 0.32
C LEU A 17 6.86 -31.72 -0.98
N GLY A 18 5.65 -32.28 -0.98
CA GLY A 18 5.11 -33.00 -2.13
C GLY A 18 5.78 -34.35 -2.41
N ILE A 19 6.41 -34.96 -1.39
CA ILE A 19 7.08 -36.27 -1.48
C ILE A 19 6.34 -37.38 -0.72
N ALA A 20 5.25 -37.05 -0.03
CA ALA A 20 4.41 -38.02 0.66
C ALA A 20 3.81 -39.04 -0.33
N THR A 21 3.70 -40.29 0.13
CA THR A 21 3.01 -41.34 -0.60
C THR A 21 1.50 -41.12 -0.58
N THR A 22 0.79 -41.73 -1.54
CA THR A 22 -0.68 -41.63 -1.59
C THR A 22 -1.36 -42.12 -0.32
N SER A 23 -0.82 -43.19 0.30
CA SER A 23 -1.32 -43.73 1.57
C SER A 23 -1.19 -42.72 2.72
N GLU A 24 -0.06 -42.02 2.82
CA GLU A 24 0.18 -41.00 3.85
C GLU A 24 -0.69 -39.76 3.63
N MET A 25 -0.96 -39.38 2.37
CA MET A 25 -1.89 -38.30 2.04
C MET A 25 -3.31 -38.62 2.49
N ASP A 26 -3.78 -39.84 2.23
CA ASP A 26 -5.10 -40.31 2.63
C ASP A 26 -5.24 -40.35 4.17
N GLU A 27 -4.20 -40.84 4.85
CA GLU A 27 -4.12 -40.83 6.31
C GLU A 27 -4.17 -39.40 6.87
N LEU A 28 -3.38 -38.49 6.30
CA LEU A 28 -3.39 -37.07 6.70
C LEU A 28 -4.77 -36.45 6.49
N GLN A 29 -5.44 -36.74 5.38
CA GLN A 29 -6.79 -36.25 5.13
C GLN A 29 -7.80 -36.81 6.15
N GLN A 30 -7.67 -38.08 6.53
CA GLN A 30 -8.48 -38.67 7.60
C GLN A 30 -8.20 -38.01 8.95
N MET A 31 -6.93 -37.81 9.31
CA MET A 31 -6.54 -37.17 10.55
C MET A 31 -7.00 -35.71 10.62
N ARG A 32 -6.96 -34.97 9.50
CA ARG A 32 -7.49 -33.59 9.41
C ARG A 32 -9.00 -33.51 9.62
N ARG A 33 -9.77 -34.56 9.28
CA ARG A 33 -11.21 -34.64 9.58
C ARG A 33 -11.47 -34.86 11.07
N LEU A 34 -10.63 -35.66 11.74
CA LEU A 34 -10.75 -35.98 13.16
C LEU A 34 -10.24 -34.83 14.05
N TYR A 35 -9.17 -34.16 13.63
CA TYR A 35 -8.49 -33.11 14.38
C TYR A 35 -8.26 -31.87 13.49
N PRO A 36 -9.21 -30.92 13.46
CA PRO A 36 -9.06 -29.69 12.69
C PRO A 36 -7.86 -28.83 13.12
N SER A 37 -7.39 -29.00 14.37
CA SER A 37 -6.16 -28.36 14.89
C SER A 37 -4.91 -28.71 14.09
N LEU A 38 -4.91 -29.86 13.41
CA LEU A 38 -3.80 -30.30 12.56
C LEU A 38 -3.55 -29.35 11.38
N ASN A 39 -4.58 -28.62 10.92
CA ASN A 39 -4.39 -27.59 9.89
C ASN A 39 -3.46 -26.47 10.34
N ALA A 40 -3.49 -26.11 11.63
CA ALA A 40 -2.60 -25.10 12.17
C ALA A 40 -1.14 -25.59 12.16
N GLU A 41 -0.91 -26.89 12.38
CA GLU A 41 0.41 -27.49 12.30
C GLU A 41 0.92 -27.55 10.85
N VAL A 42 0.07 -27.96 9.90
CA VAL A 42 0.41 -27.92 8.47
C VAL A 42 0.84 -26.51 8.05
N MET A 43 0.06 -25.49 8.41
CA MET A 43 0.41 -24.09 8.14
C MET A 43 1.71 -23.66 8.83
N ALA A 44 1.98 -24.14 10.04
CA ALA A 44 3.22 -23.83 10.75
C ALA A 44 4.44 -24.43 10.04
N VAL A 45 4.32 -25.65 9.51
CA VAL A 45 5.36 -26.30 8.71
C VAL A 45 5.55 -25.57 7.37
N GLU A 46 4.47 -25.25 6.65
CA GLU A 46 4.52 -24.47 5.41
C GLU A 46 5.27 -23.16 5.57
N ARG A 47 4.96 -22.37 6.62
CA ARG A 47 5.66 -21.10 6.89
C ARG A 47 7.14 -21.28 7.23
N ARG A 48 7.49 -22.34 7.98
CA ARG A 48 8.91 -22.62 8.28
C ARG A 48 9.68 -22.93 7.01
N MET A 49 9.10 -23.74 6.12
CA MET A 49 9.70 -24.09 4.83
C MET A 49 9.78 -22.87 3.89
N GLU A 50 8.72 -22.07 3.80
CA GLU A 50 8.70 -20.83 3.03
C GLU A 50 9.82 -19.89 3.47
N LYS A 51 9.99 -19.70 4.79
CA LYS A 51 11.05 -18.83 5.32
C LYS A 51 12.44 -19.30 4.92
N THR A 52 12.71 -20.61 5.00
CA THR A 52 13.99 -21.17 4.59
C THR A 52 14.19 -21.05 3.07
N ALA A 53 13.17 -21.37 2.27
CA ALA A 53 13.22 -21.26 0.82
C ALA A 53 13.46 -19.81 0.34
N LEU A 54 12.86 -18.83 1.01
CA LEU A 54 13.10 -17.41 0.73
C LEU A 54 14.48 -16.94 1.17
N ALA A 55 15.01 -17.46 2.28
CA ALA A 55 16.35 -17.12 2.75
C ALA A 55 17.45 -17.61 1.79
N GLU A 56 17.23 -18.75 1.12
CA GLU A 56 18.15 -19.35 0.15
C GLU A 56 17.75 -19.08 -1.32
N ALA A 57 16.85 -18.11 -1.55
CA ALA A 57 16.32 -17.84 -2.88
C ALA A 57 17.39 -17.31 -3.85
N VAL A 58 17.50 -17.96 -5.01
CA VAL A 58 18.39 -17.53 -6.10
C VAL A 58 17.64 -16.60 -7.05
N LEU A 59 18.32 -15.54 -7.52
CA LEU A 59 17.75 -14.60 -8.47
C LEU A 59 17.41 -15.31 -9.80
N PRO A 60 16.13 -15.28 -10.25
CA PRO A 60 15.76 -15.87 -11.53
C PRO A 60 16.29 -15.04 -12.71
N SER A 61 16.37 -15.66 -13.89
CA SER A 61 16.79 -14.94 -15.11
C SER A 61 15.86 -13.76 -15.43
N PRO A 62 16.38 -12.61 -15.88
CA PRO A 62 15.59 -11.41 -16.13
C PRO A 62 14.50 -11.61 -17.21
N HIS A 63 14.74 -12.51 -18.18
CA HIS A 63 13.78 -12.84 -19.23
C HIS A 63 12.63 -13.74 -18.78
N LEU A 64 12.74 -14.40 -17.62
CA LEU A 64 11.69 -15.31 -17.12
C LEU A 64 10.39 -14.57 -16.84
N LYS A 65 10.48 -13.38 -16.24
CA LYS A 65 9.33 -12.52 -15.96
C LYS A 65 8.54 -12.23 -17.24
N GLN A 66 9.22 -11.78 -18.29
CA GLN A 66 8.58 -11.48 -19.58
C GLN A 66 7.93 -12.72 -20.21
N ARG A 67 8.61 -13.88 -20.18
CA ARG A 67 8.05 -15.14 -20.70
C ARG A 67 6.77 -15.54 -19.97
N ILE A 68 6.74 -15.43 -18.65
CA ILE A 68 5.55 -15.74 -17.85
C ILE A 68 4.39 -14.80 -18.20
N PHE A 69 4.63 -13.47 -18.24
CA PHE A 69 3.57 -12.51 -18.57
C PHE A 69 3.03 -12.65 -20.00
N GLN A 70 3.86 -13.04 -20.97
CA GLN A 70 3.41 -13.33 -22.33
C GLN A 70 2.42 -14.48 -22.38
N HIS A 71 2.64 -15.53 -21.57
CA HIS A 71 1.72 -16.66 -21.49
C HIS A 71 0.45 -16.26 -20.73
N ILE A 72 0.53 -15.52 -19.63
CA ILE A 72 -0.66 -15.13 -18.84
C ILE A 72 -1.65 -14.23 -19.64
N ASN A 73 -1.20 -13.54 -20.68
CA ASN A 73 -2.04 -12.73 -21.59
C ASN A 73 -2.92 -13.57 -22.56
N TRP A 74 -3.56 -14.63 -22.07
CA TRP A 74 -4.51 -15.47 -22.81
C TRP A 74 -5.81 -14.76 -23.25
N ARG A 75 -5.98 -13.46 -22.97
CA ARG A 75 -7.22 -12.72 -23.28
C ARG A 75 -7.42 -12.39 -24.77
N ASP A 76 -6.41 -12.47 -25.62
CA ASP A 76 -6.53 -11.94 -27.00
C ASP A 76 -6.35 -12.95 -28.13
N LYS A 77 -6.37 -14.26 -27.83
CA LYS A 77 -6.44 -15.29 -28.88
C LYS A 77 -7.63 -16.20 -28.64
N ILE A 78 -8.82 -15.62 -28.81
CA ILE A 78 -10.03 -16.38 -29.13
C ILE A 78 -9.80 -16.92 -30.56
N PRO A 79 -9.64 -18.25 -30.77
CA PRO A 79 -9.66 -18.79 -32.11
C PRO A 79 -11.02 -18.45 -32.75
N PRO A 80 -11.06 -17.99 -34.01
CA PRO A 80 -12.34 -17.75 -34.65
C PRO A 80 -12.99 -19.12 -34.88
N ASP A 81 -14.16 -19.29 -34.27
CA ASP A 81 -15.16 -20.33 -34.54
C ASP A 81 -15.06 -21.64 -33.74
N ASP A 82 -15.60 -21.63 -32.52
CA ASP A 82 -16.55 -22.66 -32.09
C ASP A 82 -17.58 -22.02 -31.14
N LYS A 83 -18.73 -21.65 -31.71
CA LYS A 83 -19.87 -21.03 -31.02
C LYS A 83 -20.82 -22.07 -30.41
N SER A 84 -20.32 -23.18 -29.87
CA SER A 84 -21.20 -24.12 -29.18
C SER A 84 -20.59 -24.63 -27.86
N ARG A 85 -21.24 -24.26 -26.75
CA ARG A 85 -21.10 -24.83 -25.38
C ARG A 85 -20.04 -24.24 -24.44
N TYR A 86 -20.04 -22.93 -24.24
CA TYR A 86 -19.62 -22.39 -22.94
C TYR A 86 -20.59 -21.30 -22.50
N THR A 87 -21.21 -21.51 -21.34
CA THR A 87 -21.92 -20.46 -20.62
C THR A 87 -20.86 -19.52 -20.07
N PHE A 88 -20.57 -18.45 -20.80
CA PHE A 88 -19.73 -17.38 -20.31
C PHE A 88 -20.49 -16.72 -19.15
N ILE A 89 -20.09 -17.00 -17.91
CA ILE A 89 -20.45 -16.14 -16.80
C ILE A 89 -19.74 -14.83 -17.10
N ASN A 90 -20.50 -13.84 -17.56
CA ASN A 90 -20.06 -12.46 -17.71
C ASN A 90 -19.84 -11.89 -16.30
N ILE A 91 -18.78 -12.34 -15.63
CA ILE A 91 -18.17 -11.56 -14.56
C ILE A 91 -17.49 -10.39 -15.26
N HIS A 92 -18.29 -9.35 -15.50
CA HIS A 92 -17.78 -8.02 -15.76
C HIS A 92 -16.98 -7.65 -14.51
N SER A 93 -15.70 -7.97 -14.50
CA SER A 93 -14.76 -7.40 -13.55
C SER A 93 -14.90 -5.90 -13.73
N LYS A 94 -15.49 -5.25 -12.73
CA LYS A 94 -15.57 -3.80 -12.59
C LYS A 94 -14.14 -3.31 -12.33
N ASP A 95 -13.32 -3.43 -13.35
CA ASP A 95 -11.89 -3.15 -13.35
C ASP A 95 -11.65 -1.77 -13.92
N GLU A 96 -12.33 -0.77 -13.34
CA GLU A 96 -12.17 0.64 -13.72
C GLU A 96 -12.37 1.58 -12.52
N GLN A 97 -11.81 1.25 -11.35
CA GLN A 97 -11.63 2.27 -10.30
C GLN A 97 -10.26 2.12 -9.64
N HIS A 98 -9.20 2.12 -10.46
CA HIS A 98 -7.95 2.69 -9.97
C HIS A 98 -8.22 4.19 -9.77
N ILE A 99 -8.46 4.59 -8.52
CA ILE A 99 -8.48 6.00 -8.13
C ILE A 99 -7.04 6.49 -8.31
N THR A 100 -6.68 6.84 -9.54
CA THR A 100 -5.45 7.55 -9.81
C THR A 100 -5.63 8.91 -9.17
N VAL A 101 -4.93 9.11 -8.05
CA VAL A 101 -4.81 10.44 -7.48
C VAL A 101 -4.22 11.30 -8.59
N HIS A 102 -5.03 12.21 -9.14
CA HIS A 102 -4.68 13.01 -10.31
C HIS A 102 -3.32 13.65 -10.02
N LYS A 103 -2.31 13.46 -10.87
CA LYS A 103 -0.92 13.90 -10.63
C LYS A 103 -0.80 15.38 -10.22
N TRP A 104 -1.83 16.18 -10.53
CA TRP A 104 -1.98 17.59 -10.18
C TRP A 104 -2.30 17.87 -8.71
N TRP A 105 -2.85 16.91 -7.96
CA TRP A 105 -3.16 17.13 -6.54
C TRP A 105 -1.88 17.34 -5.72
N ARG A 106 -0.80 16.65 -6.09
CA ARG A 106 0.53 16.87 -5.50
C ARG A 106 1.06 18.27 -5.78
N LEU A 107 0.79 18.86 -6.95
CA LEU A 107 1.20 20.22 -7.29
C LEU A 107 0.39 21.27 -6.52
N PHE A 108 -0.91 21.03 -6.33
CA PHE A 108 -1.79 21.92 -5.57
C PHE A 108 -1.28 22.14 -4.14
N PHE A 109 -0.90 21.08 -3.42
CA PHE A 109 -0.33 21.21 -2.07
C PHE A 109 0.97 22.00 -2.02
N ILE A 110 1.83 21.84 -3.02
CA ILE A 110 3.11 22.57 -3.10
C ILE A 110 2.83 24.08 -3.26
N ILE A 111 1.91 24.44 -4.15
CA ILE A 111 1.53 25.85 -4.38
C ILE A 111 0.91 26.45 -3.11
N THR A 112 -0.01 25.75 -2.44
CA THR A 112 -0.63 26.24 -1.19
C THR A 112 0.41 26.47 -0.10
N PHE A 113 1.38 25.58 0.05
CA PHE A 113 2.42 25.71 1.07
C PHE A 113 3.35 26.91 0.81
N ILE A 114 3.72 27.13 -0.45
CA ILE A 114 4.52 28.29 -0.87
C ILE A 114 3.73 29.59 -0.66
N LEU A 115 2.45 29.63 -1.06
CA LEU A 115 1.58 30.80 -0.90
C LEU A 115 1.39 31.18 0.58
N SER A 116 1.22 30.18 1.46
CA SER A 116 1.14 30.38 2.91
C SER A 116 2.40 31.06 3.47
N LYS A 117 3.60 30.67 2.99
CA LYS A 117 4.86 31.28 3.43
C LYS A 117 5.04 32.71 2.93
N ILE A 118 4.68 33.00 1.68
CA ILE A 118 4.66 34.38 1.15
C ILE A 118 3.70 35.24 1.97
N CYS A 119 2.50 34.73 2.29
CA CYS A 119 1.51 35.46 3.06
C CYS A 119 2.01 35.79 4.47
N LEU A 120 2.63 34.81 5.16
CA LEU A 120 3.23 35.02 6.47
C LEU A 120 4.34 36.08 6.43
N PHE A 121 5.23 36.03 5.43
CA PHE A 121 6.30 37.01 5.26
C PHE A 121 5.75 38.41 5.04
N PHE A 122 4.75 38.56 4.16
CA PHE A 122 4.08 39.85 3.93
C PHE A 122 3.35 40.37 5.16
N ALA A 123 2.71 39.50 5.93
CA ALA A 123 2.04 39.88 7.17
C ALA A 123 3.06 40.43 8.19
N ILE A 124 4.22 39.79 8.34
CA ILE A 124 5.30 40.27 9.20
C ILE A 124 5.85 41.61 8.69
N TYR A 125 6.14 41.72 7.39
CA TYR A 125 6.64 42.97 6.80
C TYR A 125 5.66 44.13 6.98
N PHE A 126 4.37 43.89 6.73
CA PHE A 126 3.34 44.90 6.89
C PHE A 126 3.15 45.27 8.36
N PHE A 127 3.22 44.32 9.29
CA PHE A 127 3.15 44.60 10.72
C PHE A 127 4.29 45.52 11.18
N LEU A 128 5.52 45.25 10.75
CA LEU A 128 6.68 46.11 11.02
C LEU A 128 6.50 47.52 10.42
N LYS A 129 6.06 47.60 9.16
CA LYS A 129 5.80 48.89 8.49
C LYS A 129 4.63 49.66 9.11
N TYR A 130 3.60 48.93 9.55
CA TYR A 130 2.42 49.49 10.22
C TYR A 130 2.79 50.08 11.59
N GLN A 131 3.71 49.44 12.34
CA GLN A 131 4.23 49.98 13.59
C GLN A 131 4.96 51.31 13.36
N GLN A 132 5.83 51.38 12.36
CA GLN A 132 6.52 52.63 11.97
C GLN A 132 5.55 53.74 11.53
N SER A 133 4.39 53.38 10.97
CA SER A 133 3.35 54.35 10.63
C SER A 133 2.58 54.87 11.85
N ARG A 134 2.57 54.16 12.98
CA ARG A 134 1.95 54.65 14.23
C ARG A 134 2.81 55.71 14.88
N GLU A 135 4.14 55.51 14.90
CA GLU A 135 5.09 56.46 15.49
C GLU A 135 4.99 57.84 14.84
N ARG A 136 4.95 57.90 13.50
CA ARG A 136 4.74 59.16 12.77
C ARG A 136 3.43 59.87 13.12
N LYS A 137 2.35 59.14 13.40
CA LYS A 137 1.07 59.74 13.79
C LYS A 137 1.12 60.29 15.21
N THR A 138 1.79 59.59 16.13
CA THR A 138 1.98 60.04 17.51
C THR A 138 2.85 61.30 17.56
N GLU A 139 3.93 61.37 16.77
CA GLU A 139 4.82 62.55 16.66
C GLU A 139 4.13 63.77 16.01
N LEU A 140 3.33 63.56 14.96
CA LEU A 140 2.53 64.62 14.35
C LEU A 140 1.45 65.14 15.31
N GLN A 141 0.87 64.26 16.13
CA GLN A 141 -0.14 64.66 17.10
C GLN A 141 0.49 65.38 18.30
N SER A 142 1.65 64.93 18.80
CA SER A 142 2.38 65.59 19.89
C SER A 142 2.86 66.98 19.49
N SER A 143 3.44 67.13 18.30
CA SER A 143 3.84 68.45 17.76
C SER A 143 2.65 69.39 17.56
N HIS A 144 1.48 68.87 17.17
CA HIS A 144 0.25 69.66 17.05
C HIS A 144 -0.35 70.03 18.42
N THR A 145 -0.25 69.17 19.45
CA THR A 145 -0.62 69.54 20.84
C THR A 145 0.37 70.48 21.51
N GLU A 146 1.68 70.41 21.22
CA GLU A 146 2.67 71.39 21.70
C GLU A 146 2.49 72.75 21.03
N GLN A 147 2.19 72.80 19.73
CA GLN A 147 1.87 74.06 19.05
C GLN A 147 0.55 74.70 19.56
N VAL A 148 -0.43 73.91 19.99
CA VAL A 148 -1.70 74.43 20.55
C VAL A 148 -1.58 74.80 22.04
N ARG A 149 -0.59 74.27 22.77
CA ARG A 149 -0.36 74.60 24.20
C ARG A 149 0.47 75.87 24.41
N SER A 150 1.14 76.39 23.39
CA SER A 150 1.81 77.70 23.42
C SER A 150 0.99 78.80 22.74
N PRO A 151 -0.02 79.37 23.41
CA PRO A 151 -0.36 80.77 23.22
C PRO A 151 -0.33 81.53 24.55
N LYS A 152 0.86 82.01 24.95
CA LYS A 152 1.14 83.37 25.45
C LYS A 152 2.58 83.49 25.93
#